data_AF-A0A6J4R6B4-F1
#
_entry.id   AF-A0A6J4R6B4-F1
#
_cell.length_a   1.000
_cell.length_b   1.000
_cell.length_c   1.000
_cell.angle_alpha   90.00
_cell.angle_beta   90.00
_cell.angle_gamma   90.00
#
_symmetry.space_group_name_H-M   'P 1'
#
loop_
_entity.id
_entity.type
_entity.pdbx_description
1 polymer ?
#
loop_
_entity_poly.entity_id
_entity_poly.type
_entity_poly.pdbx_seq_one_letter_code
_entity_poly.pdbx_strand_id
1 'polypeptide(L)'
;MIDPLAEPTRLVVVASGFGLWREGRHEISARWVDVVRVEGRSDPPRLVVVLADARELRIDATVAGWADFLAAAPGALLGARAKPAWLPLPSAADGGPVVLYERRAARQRSLQ
;
A
#
# COMPACT_ATOMS: atom_id res chain seq x y z
N MET A 1 28.76 2.20 -3.49
CA MET A 1 28.96 3.54 -2.90
C MET A 1 27.57 4.06 -2.59
N ILE A 2 27.20 4.15 -1.30
CA ILE A 2 25.90 4.72 -0.89
C ILE A 2 26.14 6.21 -0.76
N ASP A 3 25.42 7.03 -1.53
CA ASP A 3 25.47 8.48 -1.40
C ASP A 3 24.83 8.87 -0.05
N PRO A 4 25.59 9.40 0.93
CA PRO A 4 25.07 9.76 2.24
C PRO A 4 24.08 10.95 2.21
N LEU A 5 23.90 11.59 1.04
CA LEU A 5 22.97 12.70 0.83
C LEU A 5 21.69 12.29 0.07
N ALA A 6 21.61 11.05 -0.44
CA ALA A 6 20.38 10.58 -1.07
C ALA A 6 19.28 10.44 -0.02
N GLU A 7 18.29 11.34 -0.05
CA GLU A 7 17.16 11.26 0.87
C GLU A 7 16.45 9.90 0.72
N PRO A 8 16.24 9.14 1.82
CA PRO A 8 15.67 7.81 1.75
C PRO A 8 14.22 7.84 1.25
N THR A 9 13.79 6.74 0.63
CA THR A 9 12.39 6.55 0.25
C THR A 9 11.51 6.62 1.50
N ARG A 10 10.48 7.46 1.48
CA ARG A 10 9.52 7.62 2.58
C ARG A 10 8.07 7.64 2.09
N LEU A 11 7.21 7.05 2.88
CA LEU A 11 5.76 7.06 2.74
C LEU A 11 5.19 8.04 3.77
N VAL A 12 4.50 9.07 3.31
CA VAL A 12 3.85 10.05 4.15
C VAL A 12 2.36 9.72 4.20
N VAL A 13 1.83 9.48 5.39
CA VAL A 13 0.43 9.11 5.60
C VAL A 13 -0.30 10.25 6.28
N VAL A 14 -1.48 10.59 5.76
CA VAL A 14 -2.37 11.62 6.29
C VAL A 14 -3.80 11.07 6.40
N ALA A 15 -4.69 11.83 7.03
CA ALA A 15 -6.07 11.38 7.25
C ALA A 15 -6.81 11.02 5.94
N SER A 16 -6.57 11.75 4.85
CA SER A 16 -7.27 11.57 3.57
C SER A 16 -6.59 10.60 2.59
N GLY A 17 -5.34 10.20 2.85
CA GLY A 17 -4.58 9.39 1.91
C GLY A 17 -3.11 9.25 2.30
N PHE A 18 -2.28 8.99 1.31
CA PHE A 18 -0.84 8.83 1.49
C PHE A 18 -0.07 9.22 0.22
N GLY A 19 1.23 9.48 0.37
CA GLY A 19 2.12 9.80 -0.74
C GLY A 19 3.51 9.20 -0.56
N LEU A 20 4.11 8.78 -1.66
CA LEU A 20 5.46 8.23 -1.73
C LEU A 20 6.43 9.29 -2.22
N TRP A 21 7.53 9.40 -1.50
CA TRP A 21 8.65 10.26 -1.83
C TRP A 21 9.90 9.40 -2.02
N ARG A 22 10.66 9.65 -3.08
CA ARG A 22 11.97 9.04 -3.32
C ARG A 22 12.99 10.13 -3.60
N GLU A 23 14.15 10.04 -2.96
CA GLU A 23 15.27 10.96 -3.22
C GLU A 23 14.85 12.43 -3.10
N GLY A 24 14.01 12.73 -2.09
CA GLY A 24 13.51 14.06 -1.79
C GLY A 24 12.45 14.60 -2.76
N ARG A 25 12.00 13.79 -3.72
CA ARG A 25 10.96 14.16 -4.69
C ARG A 25 9.66 13.41 -4.43
N HIS A 26 8.54 14.13 -4.53
CA HIS A 26 7.22 13.51 -4.53
C HIS A 26 7.03 12.74 -5.83
N GLU A 27 6.73 11.45 -5.72
CA GLU A 27 6.52 10.58 -6.87
C GLU A 27 5.03 10.38 -7.14
N ILE A 28 4.28 9.98 -6.12
CA ILE A 28 2.87 9.63 -6.26
C ILE A 28 2.13 9.82 -4.95
N SER A 29 0.85 10.18 -5.04
CA SER A 29 -0.09 10.14 -3.92
C SER A 29 -1.41 9.51 -4.33
N ALA A 30 -2.11 8.97 -3.34
CA ALA A 30 -3.40 8.32 -3.51
C ALA A 30 -4.31 8.68 -2.33
N ARG A 31 -5.60 8.90 -2.62
CA ARG A 31 -6.62 8.98 -1.58
C ARG A 31 -7.00 7.57 -1.17
N TRP A 32 -7.39 7.38 0.09
CA TRP A 32 -7.88 6.08 0.56
C TRP A 32 -9.08 5.59 -0.25
N VAL A 33 -9.95 6.51 -0.66
CA VAL A 33 -11.12 6.23 -1.52
C VAL A 33 -10.77 5.84 -2.94
N ASP A 34 -9.50 5.87 -3.35
CA ASP A 34 -9.06 5.41 -4.67
C ASP A 34 -8.42 4.02 -4.60
N VAL A 35 -8.09 3.51 -3.42
CA VAL A 35 -7.50 2.18 -3.24
C VAL A 35 -8.55 1.09 -3.47
N VAL A 36 -8.37 0.25 -4.48
CA VAL A 36 -9.27 -0.89 -4.76
C VAL A 36 -8.81 -2.21 -4.16
N ARG A 37 -7.50 -2.39 -3.98
CA ARG A 37 -6.94 -3.64 -3.48
C ARG A 37 -5.61 -3.38 -2.78
N VAL A 38 -5.35 -4.13 -1.71
CA VAL A 38 -4.05 -4.17 -1.04
C VAL A 38 -3.65 -5.64 -0.92
N GLU A 39 -2.48 -5.96 -1.46
CA GLU A 39 -1.87 -7.27 -1.35
C GLU A 39 -0.61 -7.20 -0.51
N GLY A 40 -0.38 -8.20 0.33
CA GLY A 40 0.88 -8.43 1.02
C GLY A 40 1.67 -9.56 0.38
N ARG A 41 2.99 -9.40 0.32
CA ARG A 41 3.97 -10.44 -0.04
C ARG A 41 5.01 -10.55 1.05
N SER A 42 5.41 -11.76 1.42
CA SER A 42 6.32 -12.02 2.53
C SER A 42 7.80 -12.13 2.14
N ASP A 43 8.11 -12.41 0.87
CA ASP A 43 9.50 -12.57 0.40
C ASP A 43 9.75 -11.89 -0.98
N PRO A 44 10.43 -10.73 -1.01
CA PRO A 44 10.67 -9.82 0.12
C PRO A 44 9.37 -9.20 0.66
N PRO A 45 9.34 -8.75 1.93
CA PRO A 45 8.16 -8.17 2.56
C PRO A 45 7.76 -6.83 1.92
N ARG A 46 6.59 -6.81 1.28
CA ARG A 46 6.05 -5.62 0.59
C ARG A 46 4.53 -5.62 0.49
N LEU A 47 3.99 -4.43 0.28
CA LEU A 47 2.60 -4.20 -0.07
C LEU A 47 2.50 -3.78 -1.53
N VAL A 48 1.49 -4.32 -2.22
CA VAL A 48 1.04 -3.83 -3.53
C VAL A 48 -0.32 -3.19 -3.33
N VAL A 49 -0.41 -1.88 -3.56
CA VAL A 49 -1.64 -1.11 -3.46
C VAL A 49 -2.12 -0.80 -4.87
N VAL A 50 -3.28 -1.35 -5.24
CA VAL A 50 -3.91 -1.12 -6.54
C VAL A 50 -4.92 0.00 -6.41
N LEU A 51 -4.86 0.98 -7.30
CA LEU A 51 -5.78 2.10 -7.37
C LEU A 51 -6.91 1.86 -8.38
N ALA A 52 -7.96 2.69 -8.30
CA ALA A 52 -9.13 2.62 -9.18
C ALA A 52 -8.80 2.82 -10.66
N ASP A 53 -7.70 3.53 -10.96
CA ASP A 53 -7.17 3.73 -12.31
C ASP A 53 -6.19 2.61 -12.76
N ALA A 54 -6.18 1.49 -12.04
CA ALA A 54 -5.32 0.33 -12.26
C ALA A 54 -3.81 0.58 -12.07
N ARG A 55 -3.39 1.75 -11.56
CA ARG A 55 -1.99 1.93 -11.13
C ARG A 55 -1.70 1.09 -9.89
N GLU A 56 -0.49 0.54 -9.84
CA GLU A 56 0.04 -0.19 -8.70
C GLU A 56 1.13 0.63 -8.00
N LEU A 57 1.01 0.75 -6.68
CA LEU A 57 2.05 1.29 -5.81
C LEU A 57 2.68 0.13 -5.05
N ARG A 58 4.00 -0.01 -5.18
CA ARG A 58 4.78 -1.00 -4.45
C ARG A 58 5.48 -0.29 -3.30
N ILE A 59 5.23 -0.78 -2.10
CA ILE A 59 5.78 -0.22 -0.87
C ILE A 59 6.55 -1.36 -0.21
N ASP A 60 7.85 -1.20 -0.02
CA ASP A 60 8.67 -2.20 0.67
C ASP A 60 8.63 -1.95 2.18
N ALA A 61 8.77 -3.02 2.97
CA ALA A 61 8.69 -2.91 4.44
C ALA A 61 9.82 -2.07 5.07
N THR A 62 10.85 -1.73 4.30
CA THR A 62 11.98 -0.87 4.71
C THR A 62 11.70 0.62 4.53
N VAL A 63 10.63 0.99 3.85
CA VAL A 63 10.26 2.39 3.60
C VAL A 63 9.86 3.07 4.91
N ALA A 64 10.44 4.23 5.20
CA ALA A 64 10.03 5.05 6.35
C ALA A 64 8.54 5.41 6.24
N GLY A 65 7.77 5.26 7.31
CA GLY A 65 6.31 5.47 7.31
C GLY A 65 5.48 4.24 6.91
N TRP A 66 6.13 3.10 6.64
CA TRP A 66 5.45 1.80 6.48
C TRP A 66 4.52 1.49 7.65
N ALA A 67 5.01 1.60 8.89
CA ALA A 67 4.24 1.30 10.09
C ALA A 67 3.01 2.22 10.24
N ASP A 68 3.14 3.49 9.89
CA ASP A 68 2.04 4.46 9.91
C ASP A 68 0.94 4.08 8.91
N PHE A 69 1.34 3.62 7.73
CA PHE A 69 0.39 3.10 6.74
C PHE A 69 -0.37 1.89 7.27
N LEU A 70 0.33 0.92 7.86
CA LEU A 70 -0.34 -0.25 8.46
C LEU A 70 -1.27 0.12 9.62
N ALA A 71 -0.97 1.21 10.35
CA ALA A 71 -1.79 1.69 11.43
C ALA A 71 -3.06 2.41 10.93
N ALA A 72 -2.96 3.21 9.88
CA ALA A 72 -4.07 3.99 9.34
C ALA A 72 -5.03 3.16 8.47
N ALA A 73 -4.50 2.24 7.68
CA ALA A 73 -5.26 1.56 6.63
C ALA A 73 -6.49 0.76 7.12
N PRO A 74 -6.50 0.06 8.28
CA PRO A 74 -7.71 -0.63 8.75
C PRO A 74 -8.91 0.29 9.00
N GLY A 75 -8.66 1.54 9.44
CA GLY A 75 -9.72 2.53 9.64
C GLY A 75 -10.13 3.22 8.34
N ALA A 76 -9.19 3.44 7.43
CA ALA A 76 -9.43 4.11 6.16
C ALA A 76 -10.03 3.20 5.07
N LEU A 77 -9.75 1.89 5.13
CA LEU A 77 -10.17 0.88 4.18
C LEU A 77 -11.18 -0.07 4.84
N LEU A 78 -12.46 0.34 4.88
CA LEU A 78 -13.54 -0.45 5.48
C LEU A 78 -13.60 -1.87 4.88
N GLY A 79 -13.43 -2.90 5.71
CA GLY A 79 -13.38 -4.29 5.29
C GLY A 79 -11.95 -4.83 5.07
N ALA A 80 -10.92 -4.01 5.24
CA ALA A 80 -9.55 -4.50 5.36
C ALA A 80 -9.45 -5.39 6.59
N ARG A 81 -8.75 -6.52 6.48
CA ARG A 81 -8.59 -7.44 7.61
C ARG A 81 -7.91 -6.71 8.77
N ALA A 82 -8.62 -6.44 9.86
CA ALA A 82 -8.05 -5.81 11.05
C ALA A 82 -6.98 -6.75 11.66
N LYS A 83 -5.85 -6.16 12.13
CA LYS A 83 -4.67 -6.77 12.78
C LYS A 83 -4.95 -8.04 13.64
N PRO A 84 -4.03 -9.00 13.85
CA PRO A 84 -2.56 -8.98 13.69
C PRO A 84 -2.04 -9.55 12.35
N ALA A 85 -2.91 -9.94 11.42
CA ALA A 85 -2.50 -10.65 10.20
C ALA A 85 -1.79 -9.81 9.10
N TRP A 86 -1.45 -8.54 9.36
CA TRP A 86 -0.61 -7.74 8.45
C TRP A 86 0.87 -8.09 8.64
N LEU A 87 1.23 -8.66 9.80
CA LEU A 87 2.57 -9.18 10.12
C LEU A 87 2.48 -10.37 11.11
N PRO A 88 3.23 -11.46 10.89
CA PRO A 88 3.93 -11.73 9.65
C PRO A 88 2.89 -11.89 8.53
N LEU A 89 3.13 -11.21 7.40
CA LEU A 89 2.42 -11.53 6.17
C LEU A 89 2.52 -13.04 6.03
N PRO A 90 1.41 -13.78 5.82
CA PRO A 90 1.49 -15.23 5.74
C PRO A 90 2.63 -15.59 4.79
N SER A 91 3.59 -16.38 5.30
CA SER A 91 4.46 -17.13 4.40
C SER A 91 3.49 -18.02 3.65
N ALA A 92 3.15 -17.65 2.42
CA ALA A 92 2.36 -18.52 1.60
C ALA A 92 3.21 -19.77 1.44
N ALA A 93 2.78 -20.88 2.03
CA ALA A 93 3.37 -22.19 1.78
C ALA A 93 3.42 -22.51 0.27
N ASP A 94 2.67 -21.74 -0.54
CA ASP A 94 2.60 -21.77 -2.00
C ASP A 94 3.09 -20.49 -2.72
N GLY A 95 3.77 -19.55 -2.05
CA GLY A 95 4.49 -18.41 -2.69
C GLY A 95 3.66 -17.27 -3.33
N GLY A 96 2.33 -17.26 -3.19
CA GLY A 96 1.44 -16.24 -3.79
C GLY A 96 1.19 -14.98 -2.95
N PRO A 97 0.72 -13.87 -3.57
CA PRO A 97 0.28 -12.67 -2.85
C PRO A 97 -0.97 -12.94 -1.99
N VAL A 98 -1.04 -12.32 -0.81
CA VAL A 98 -2.19 -12.39 0.09
C VAL A 98 -3.02 -11.11 -0.02
N VAL A 99 -4.30 -11.22 -0.37
CA VAL A 99 -5.21 -10.07 -0.40
C VAL A 99 -5.59 -9.66 1.03
N LEU A 100 -5.16 -8.47 1.45
CA LEU A 100 -5.44 -7.88 2.76
C LEU A 100 -6.71 -7.02 2.74
N TYR A 101 -6.97 -6.41 1.59
CA TYR A 101 -8.15 -5.59 1.31
C TYR A 101 -8.50 -5.72 -0.17
N GLU A 102 -9.79 -5.82 -0.46
CA GLU A 102 -10.32 -5.69 -1.81
C GLU A 102 -11.72 -5.10 -1.73
N ARG A 103 -11.97 -4.05 -2.52
CA ARG A 103 -13.31 -3.57 -2.78
C ARG A 103 -13.71 -3.99 -4.18
N ARG A 104 -14.97 -4.35 -4.37
CA ARG A 104 -15.52 -4.41 -5.72
C ARG A 104 -15.34 -3.03 -6.33
N ALA A 105 -14.52 -2.93 -7.39
CA ALA A 105 -14.53 -1.76 -8.24
C ALA A 105 -16.00 -1.53 -8.58
N ALA A 106 -16.55 -0.37 -8.18
CA ALA A 106 -17.87 -0.01 -8.63
C ALA A 106 -17.79 -0.09 -10.15
N ARG A 107 -18.46 -1.10 -10.74
CA ARG A 107 -18.61 -1.23 -12.19
C ARG A 107 -18.93 0.19 -12.62
N GLN A 108 -18.03 0.85 -13.34
CA GLN A 108 -18.39 2.06 -14.05
C GLN A 108 -19.59 1.61 -14.87
N ARG A 109 -20.79 2.03 -14.45
CA ARG A 109 -21.97 1.92 -15.27
C ARG A 109 -21.58 2.70 -16.50
N SER A 110 -21.20 1.99 -17.56
CA SER A 110 -21.23 2.51 -18.91
C SER A 110 -22.66 3.01 -19.08
N LEU A 111 -22.82 4.33 -18.93
CA LEU A 111 -23.98 5.03 -19.45
C LEU A 111 -23.81 4.95 -20.96
N GLN A 112 -24.43 3.93 -21.54
CA GLN A 112 -24.89 3.97 -22.92
C GLN A 112 -26.34 4.43 -22.90
#